data_AF-A0A2G4SFP0-F1
#
_entry.id   AF-A0A2G4SFP0-F1
#
_cell.length_a   1.000
_cell.length_b   1.000
_cell.length_c   1.000
_cell.angle_alpha   90.00
_cell.angle_beta   90.00
_cell.angle_gamma   90.00
#
_symmetry.space_group_name_H-M   'P 1'
#
loop_
_entity.id
_entity.type
_entity.pdbx_description
1 polymer ?
#
loop_
_entity_poly.entity_id
_entity_poly.type
_entity_poly.pdbx_seq_one_letter_code
_entity_poly.pdbx_strand_id
1 'polypeptide(L)'
;MSKASRPLKRKISPDNKNSRRPRLNTSAPPRIPVRPTLASSRSSTPEPKKTVTTKRVPSWDTRGQMNQLQTKLEETGNEVDEIEKLQHDLQSSVQDQDSILQEAKQKVADLENTLHVRKAKRKSILLDCFIIGQ
;
A
#
# COMPACT_ATOMS: atom_id res chain seq x y z
N MET A 1 -15.76 35.19 9.39
CA MET A 1 -14.67 34.99 8.41
C MET A 1 -14.97 33.73 7.61
N SER A 2 -15.38 33.87 6.35
CA SER A 2 -15.79 32.73 5.50
C SER A 2 -14.61 32.23 4.69
N LYS A 3 -14.23 30.95 4.85
CA LYS A 3 -13.23 30.30 3.97
C LYS A 3 -13.96 29.45 2.93
N ALA A 4 -13.97 29.95 1.70
CA ALA A 4 -14.31 29.16 0.53
C ALA A 4 -13.06 28.40 0.05
N SER A 5 -13.10 27.08 0.05
CA SER A 5 -12.07 26.24 -0.59
C SER A 5 -12.62 25.70 -1.90
N ARG A 6 -12.08 26.16 -3.04
CA ARG A 6 -12.34 25.59 -4.37
C ARG A 6 -11.27 24.54 -4.71
N PRO A 7 -11.60 23.46 -5.45
CA PRO A 7 -10.67 22.37 -5.72
C PRO A 7 -9.69 22.69 -6.87
N LEU A 8 -8.47 22.15 -6.73
CA LEU A 8 -7.36 22.27 -7.68
C LEU A 8 -7.61 21.42 -8.95
N LYS A 9 -7.85 22.09 -10.08
CA LYS A 9 -7.76 21.47 -11.42
C LYS A 9 -6.29 21.24 -11.78
N ARG A 10 -5.82 19.99 -11.78
CA ARG A 10 -4.59 19.61 -12.48
C ARG A 10 -4.94 19.21 -13.92
N LYS A 11 -4.47 20.01 -14.88
CA LYS A 11 -4.48 19.69 -16.32
C LYS A 11 -3.41 18.64 -16.58
N ILE A 12 -3.79 17.47 -17.09
CA ILE A 12 -2.86 16.47 -17.63
C ILE A 12 -2.56 16.89 -19.06
N SER A 13 -1.28 17.19 -19.34
CA SER A 13 -0.77 17.41 -20.69
C SER A 13 -0.32 16.06 -21.28
N PRO A 14 -0.80 15.63 -22.46
CA PRO A 14 -0.21 14.51 -23.16
C PRO A 14 0.90 15.05 -24.06
N ASP A 15 2.15 14.68 -23.81
CA ASP A 15 3.18 14.48 -24.85
C ASP A 15 4.56 14.41 -24.19
N ASN A 16 5.03 13.18 -23.95
CA ASN A 16 6.46 12.90 -23.98
C ASN A 16 6.69 11.47 -24.43
N LYS A 17 6.70 11.28 -25.76
CA LYS A 17 7.17 10.06 -26.41
C LYS A 17 8.70 10.05 -26.43
N ASN A 18 9.35 9.60 -25.36
CA ASN A 18 10.78 9.22 -25.47
C ASN A 18 11.32 8.27 -24.39
N SER A 19 10.60 7.19 -24.04
CA SER A 19 11.21 6.05 -23.33
C SER A 19 11.51 4.90 -24.29
N ARG A 20 12.61 5.03 -25.03
CA ARG A 20 13.26 3.87 -25.67
C ARG A 20 13.93 3.03 -24.59
N ARG A 21 13.29 1.95 -24.15
CA ARG A 21 13.97 0.85 -23.44
C ARG A 21 14.87 0.09 -24.43
N PRO A 22 16.11 -0.27 -24.08
CA PRO A 22 16.84 -1.30 -24.82
C PRO A 22 16.15 -2.66 -24.56
N ARG A 23 15.70 -3.33 -25.62
CA ARG A 23 15.24 -4.72 -25.54
C ARG A 23 16.46 -5.64 -25.36
N LEU A 24 16.48 -6.40 -24.28
CA LEU A 24 17.44 -7.48 -24.05
C LEU A 24 17.06 -8.64 -24.98
N ASN A 25 17.75 -8.79 -26.11
CA ASN A 25 17.57 -9.92 -27.02
C ASN A 25 18.53 -11.05 -26.61
N THR A 26 18.05 -12.00 -25.82
CA THR A 26 18.75 -13.26 -25.50
C THR A 26 18.38 -14.33 -26.52
N SER A 27 19.16 -14.44 -27.61
CA SER A 27 19.07 -15.58 -28.54
C SER A 27 20.33 -15.66 -29.44
N ALA A 28 21.50 -15.91 -28.86
CA ALA A 28 22.64 -16.48 -29.59
C ALA A 28 23.70 -17.02 -28.61
N PRO A 29 24.10 -18.30 -28.68
CA PRO A 29 25.25 -18.80 -27.93
C PRO A 29 26.56 -18.24 -28.52
N PRO A 30 27.59 -17.95 -27.71
CA PRO A 30 28.84 -17.40 -28.21
C PRO A 30 29.60 -18.44 -29.05
N ARG A 31 29.89 -18.09 -30.31
CA ARG A 31 30.79 -18.85 -31.19
C ARG A 31 32.22 -18.76 -30.64
N ILE A 32 32.82 -19.93 -30.37
CA ILE A 32 34.21 -20.10 -29.96
C ILE A 32 35.14 -19.68 -31.12
N PRO A 33 36.10 -18.75 -30.91
CA PRO A 33 37.19 -18.58 -31.85
C PRO A 33 38.20 -19.72 -31.72
N VAL A 34 38.44 -20.40 -32.84
CA VAL A 34 39.25 -21.60 -33.00
C VAL A 34 40.74 -21.29 -32.75
N ARG A 35 41.41 -22.17 -32.01
CA ARG A 35 42.85 -22.19 -31.72
C ARG A 35 43.68 -22.33 -33.00
N PRO A 36 44.75 -21.53 -33.21
CA PRO A 36 45.86 -21.91 -34.09
C PRO A 36 46.86 -22.78 -33.32
N THR A 37 47.30 -23.87 -33.93
CA THR A 37 48.29 -24.79 -33.41
C THR A 37 49.64 -24.54 -34.09
N LEU A 38 50.72 -24.69 -33.31
CA LEU A 38 52.13 -24.93 -33.69
C LEU A 38 53.03 -23.73 -34.00
N ALA A 39 53.93 -23.41 -33.07
CA ALA A 39 55.37 -23.25 -33.35
C ALA A 39 56.19 -23.40 -32.07
N SER A 40 57.16 -24.32 -32.12
CA SER A 40 58.22 -24.57 -31.14
C SER A 40 59.18 -23.39 -31.08
N SER A 41 59.66 -22.99 -29.88
CA SER A 41 61.06 -22.63 -29.62
C SER A 41 61.30 -22.31 -28.16
N ARG A 42 62.29 -23.00 -27.57
CA ARG A 42 62.90 -22.69 -26.27
C ARG A 42 63.65 -21.36 -26.37
N SER A 43 63.43 -20.45 -25.42
CA SER A 43 64.42 -19.41 -25.08
C SER A 43 64.18 -18.93 -23.65
N SER A 44 65.24 -18.98 -22.84
CA SER A 44 65.33 -18.59 -21.44
C SER A 44 65.66 -17.10 -21.25
N THR A 45 65.31 -16.56 -20.06
CA THR A 45 65.68 -15.27 -19.41
C THR A 45 64.66 -14.11 -19.50
N PRO A 46 64.65 -13.13 -18.56
CA PRO A 46 64.29 -13.17 -17.13
C PRO A 46 63.03 -12.30 -16.79
N GLU A 47 62.46 -12.51 -15.59
CA GLU A 47 61.28 -11.87 -14.93
C GLU A 47 60.89 -10.41 -15.31
N PRO A 48 59.58 -10.06 -15.25
CA PRO A 48 59.20 -9.12 -14.18
C PRO A 48 57.82 -9.41 -13.52
N LYS A 49 57.86 -9.63 -12.21
CA LYS A 49 56.90 -9.17 -11.16
C LYS A 49 55.44 -9.01 -11.60
N LYS A 50 54.62 -9.99 -11.20
CA LYS A 50 53.15 -9.90 -11.12
C LYS A 50 52.74 -8.63 -10.35
N THR A 51 52.38 -7.57 -11.07
CA THR A 51 51.65 -6.45 -10.47
C THR A 51 50.18 -6.84 -10.48
N VAL A 52 49.74 -7.53 -9.43
CA VAL A 52 48.32 -7.63 -9.11
C VAL A 52 47.86 -6.22 -8.78
N THR A 53 47.33 -5.50 -9.77
CA THR A 53 46.64 -4.24 -9.54
C THR A 53 45.28 -4.58 -8.94
N THR A 54 45.26 -4.90 -7.64
CA THR A 54 44.03 -4.89 -6.84
C THR A 54 43.56 -3.44 -6.85
N LYS A 55 42.65 -3.12 -7.77
CA LYS A 55 41.93 -1.85 -7.80
C LYS A 55 41.25 -1.71 -6.44
N ARG A 56 41.81 -0.92 -5.54
CA ARG A 56 41.14 -0.52 -4.30
C ARG A 56 39.93 0.32 -4.69
N VAL A 57 38.76 -0.30 -4.87
CA VAL A 57 37.76 -0.25 -3.81
C VAL A 57 37.72 1.05 -3.00
N PRO A 58 37.30 2.24 -3.48
CA PRO A 58 37.21 3.40 -2.59
C PRO A 58 36.24 3.08 -1.44
N SER A 59 36.79 2.88 -0.23
CA SER A 59 36.07 2.58 1.01
C SER A 59 35.43 3.85 1.56
N TRP A 60 34.45 4.41 0.86
CA TRP A 60 33.72 5.59 1.33
C TRP A 60 32.56 5.09 2.18
N ASP A 61 32.84 5.01 3.49
CA ASP A 61 31.92 4.79 4.62
C ASP A 61 30.70 3.88 4.38
N THR A 62 30.95 2.67 3.86
CA THR A 62 29.90 1.65 3.71
C THR A 62 29.28 1.25 5.06
N ARG A 63 30.04 1.37 6.16
CA ARG A 63 29.59 1.06 7.51
C ARG A 63 28.62 2.11 8.03
N GLY A 64 28.88 3.40 7.82
CA GLY A 64 27.96 4.48 8.16
C GLY A 64 26.65 4.38 7.37
N GLN A 65 26.73 4.06 6.08
CA GLN A 65 25.54 3.80 5.25
C GLN A 65 24.72 2.60 5.77
N MET A 66 25.40 1.50 6.14
CA MET A 66 24.74 0.33 6.70
C MET A 66 24.02 0.66 8.02
N ASN A 67 24.68 1.40 8.92
CA ASN A 67 24.06 1.81 10.18
C ASN A 67 22.84 2.74 9.94
N GLN A 68 22.94 3.69 9.02
CA GLN A 68 21.80 4.55 8.66
C GLN A 68 20.62 3.77 8.08
N LEU A 69 20.89 2.77 7.23
CA LEU A 69 19.84 1.91 6.68
C LEU A 69 19.21 1.05 7.78
N GLN A 70 20.01 0.57 8.73
CA GLN A 70 19.51 -0.20 9.87
C GLN A 70 18.59 0.65 10.75
N THR A 71 18.99 1.89 11.08
CA THR A 71 18.14 2.82 11.84
C THR A 71 16.85 3.13 11.09
N LYS A 72 16.92 3.42 9.79
CA LYS A 72 15.72 3.67 8.98
C LYS A 72 14.79 2.46 8.92
N LEU A 73 15.35 1.25 8.87
CA LEU A 73 14.56 0.03 8.88
C LEU A 73 13.83 -0.16 10.21
N GLU A 74 14.49 0.14 11.33
CA GLU A 74 13.89 0.11 12.66
C GLU A 74 12.79 1.17 12.82
N GLU A 75 13.04 2.41 12.38
CA GLU A 75 12.04 3.48 12.36
C GLU A 75 10.83 3.09 11.51
N THR A 76 11.06 2.57 10.30
CA THR A 76 9.97 2.09 9.42
C THR A 76 9.21 0.94 10.06
N GLY A 77 9.89 0.03 10.77
CA GLY A 77 9.25 -1.05 11.51
C GLY A 77 8.31 -0.52 12.61
N ASN A 78 8.77 0.47 13.38
CA ASN A 78 7.95 1.11 14.41
C ASN A 78 6.74 1.83 13.81
N GLU A 79 6.91 2.52 12.67
CA GLU A 79 5.80 3.17 11.97
C GLU A 79 4.77 2.15 11.48
N VAL A 80 5.20 0.98 11.00
CA VAL A 80 4.29 -0.12 10.61
C VAL A 80 3.51 -0.63 11.83
N ASP A 81 4.16 -0.86 12.96
CA ASP A 81 3.49 -1.31 14.19
C ASP A 81 2.44 -0.30 14.69
N GLU A 82 2.72 1.01 14.57
CA GLU A 82 1.77 2.06 14.90
C GLU A 82 0.57 2.07 13.94
N ILE A 83 0.81 1.90 12.64
CA ILE A 83 -0.25 1.81 11.63
C ILE A 83 -1.14 0.59 11.91
N GLU A 84 -0.57 -0.56 12.27
CA GLU A 84 -1.33 -1.76 12.60
C GLU A 84 -2.22 -1.56 13.84
N LYS A 85 -1.71 -0.88 14.87
CA LYS A 85 -2.51 -0.51 16.05
C LYS A 85 -3.66 0.42 15.67
N LEU A 86 -3.39 1.47 14.90
CA LEU A 86 -4.42 2.40 14.44
C LEU A 86 -5.48 1.71 13.59
N GLN A 87 -5.08 0.75 12.75
CA GLN A 87 -6.01 -0.07 11.96
C GLN A 87 -6.92 -0.88 12.88
N HIS A 88 -6.36 -1.54 13.89
CA HIS A 88 -7.12 -2.33 14.85
C HIS A 88 -8.12 -1.46 15.63
N ASP A 89 -7.68 -0.31 16.12
CA ASP A 89 -8.54 0.64 16.86
C ASP A 89 -9.67 1.17 16.00
N LEU A 90 -9.38 1.51 14.74
CA LEU A 90 -10.39 1.97 13.79
C LEU A 90 -11.42 0.87 13.48
N GLN A 91 -10.96 -0.38 13.30
CA GLN A 91 -11.85 -1.51 13.07
C GLN A 91 -12.78 -1.75 14.27
N SER A 92 -12.25 -1.67 15.50
CA SER A 92 -13.07 -1.75 16.72
C SER A 92 -14.09 -0.62 16.76
N SER A 93 -13.69 0.61 16.46
CA SER A 93 -14.60 1.77 16.48
C SER A 93 -15.74 1.62 15.47
N VAL A 94 -15.46 1.11 14.26
CA VAL A 94 -16.49 0.81 13.25
C VAL A 94 -17.46 -0.26 13.76
N GLN A 95 -16.94 -1.32 14.37
CA GLN A 95 -17.79 -2.38 14.92
C GLN A 95 -18.71 -1.88 16.04
N ASP A 96 -18.21 -1.01 16.92
CA ASP A 96 -19.01 -0.37 17.97
C ASP A 96 -20.11 0.51 17.38
N GLN A 97 -19.78 1.31 16.36
CA GLN A 97 -20.75 2.14 15.65
C GLN A 97 -21.83 1.31 14.95
N ASP A 98 -21.46 0.20 14.32
CA ASP A 98 -22.42 -0.71 13.71
C ASP A 98 -23.35 -1.33 14.76
N SER A 99 -22.84 -1.71 15.92
CA SER A 99 -23.65 -2.21 17.04
C SER A 99 -24.68 -1.17 17.50
N ILE A 100 -24.24 0.08 17.71
CA ILE A 100 -25.12 1.21 18.09
C ILE A 100 -26.18 1.44 17.01
N LEU A 101 -25.81 1.39 15.73
CA LEU A 101 -26.72 1.59 14.61
C LEU A 101 -27.79 0.49 14.57
N GLN A 102 -27.42 -0.78 14.81
CA GLN A 102 -28.38 -1.88 14.85
C GLN A 102 -29.35 -1.73 16.03
N GLU A 103 -28.86 -1.35 17.22
CA GLU A 103 -29.70 -1.08 18.38
C GLU A 103 -30.70 0.07 18.10
N ALA A 104 -30.23 1.15 17.48
CA ALA A 104 -31.07 2.28 17.12
C ALA A 104 -32.16 1.88 16.11
N LYS A 105 -31.81 1.08 15.09
CA LYS A 105 -32.78 0.54 14.13
C LYS A 105 -33.84 -0.32 14.81
N GLN A 106 -33.45 -1.17 15.75
CA GLN A 106 -34.39 -2.00 16.51
C GLN A 106 -35.34 -1.13 17.33
N LYS A 107 -34.82 -0.12 18.04
CA LYS A 107 -35.64 0.83 18.81
C LYS A 107 -36.65 1.59 17.94
N VAL A 108 -36.26 1.98 16.73
CA VAL A 108 -37.18 2.63 15.78
C VAL A 108 -38.29 1.65 15.37
N ALA A 109 -37.95 0.41 15.01
CA ALA A 109 -38.94 -0.61 14.66
C ALA A 109 -39.93 -0.88 15.80
N ASP A 110 -39.45 -0.96 17.04
CA ASP A 110 -40.29 -1.17 18.23
C ASP A 110 -41.26 0.01 18.46
N LEU A 111 -40.78 1.24 18.26
CA LEU A 111 -41.59 2.45 18.37
C LEU A 111 -42.65 2.52 17.26
N GLU A 112 -42.30 2.18 16.02
CA GLU A 112 -43.23 2.11 14.90
C GLU A 112 -44.35 1.11 15.16
N ASN A 113 -44.00 -0.09 15.66
CA ASN A 113 -44.97 -1.10 16.02
C ASN A 113 -45.89 -0.62 17.16
N THR A 114 -45.32 -0.03 18.21
CA THR A 114 -46.09 0.53 19.33
C THR A 114 -47.07 1.60 18.86
N LEU A 115 -46.63 2.47 17.94
CA LEU A 115 -47.47 3.51 17.36
C LEU A 115 -48.60 2.91 16.51
N HIS A 116 -48.32 1.88 15.72
CA HIS A 116 -49.31 1.16 14.92
C HIS A 116 -50.39 0.55 15.82
N VAL A 117 -49.99 -0.17 16.87
CA VAL A 117 -50.89 -0.77 17.87
C VAL A 117 -51.75 0.31 18.54
N ARG A 118 -51.16 1.44 18.97
CA ARG A 118 -51.92 2.55 19.58
C ARG A 118 -52.90 3.20 18.61
N LYS A 119 -52.53 3.35 17.33
CA LYS A 119 -53.45 3.87 16.29
C LYS A 119 -54.62 2.90 16.07
N ALA A 120 -54.37 1.60 15.98
CA ALA A 120 -55.41 0.59 15.83
C ALA A 120 -56.36 0.58 17.04
N LYS A 121 -55.82 0.58 18.26
CA LYS A 121 -56.61 0.61 19.50
C LYS A 121 -57.52 1.85 19.58
N ARG A 122 -56.99 3.04 19.25
CA ARG A 122 -57.80 4.27 19.23
C ARG A 122 -58.93 4.21 18.20
N LYS A 123 -58.69 3.66 17.02
CA LYS A 123 -59.74 3.46 16.00
C LYS A 123 -60.84 2.52 16.48
N SER A 124 -60.49 1.41 17.13
CA SER A 124 -61.46 0.47 17.71
C SER A 124 -62.36 1.17 18.74
N ILE A 125 -61.76 1.85 19.72
CA ILE A 125 -62.51 2.54 20.78
C ILE A 125 -63.47 3.58 20.19
N LEU A 126 -63.05 4.32 19.17
CA LEU A 126 -63.92 5.29 18.51
C LEU A 126 -65.11 4.64 17.79
N LEU A 127 -64.90 3.49 17.15
CA LEU A 127 -65.99 2.71 16.54
C LEU A 127 -66.96 2.19 17.61
N ASP A 128 -66.43 1.64 18.70
CA ASP A 128 -67.24 1.09 19.79
C ASP A 128 -68.11 2.17 20.44
N CYS A 129 -67.53 3.35 20.71
CA CYS A 129 -68.28 4.51 21.23
C CYS A 129 -69.35 5.01 20.25
N PHE A 130 -69.09 4.98 18.94
CA PHE A 130 -70.06 5.40 17.94
C PHE A 130 -71.26 4.44 17.85
N ILE A 131 -71.03 3.13 18.00
CA ILE A 131 -72.09 2.11 17.96
C ILE A 131 -73.00 2.19 19.19
N ILE A 132 -72.44 2.40 20.39
CA ILE A 132 -73.23 2.48 21.64
C ILE A 132 -74.09 3.76 21.71
N GLY A 133 -73.69 4.82 20.99
CA GLY A 133 -74.39 6.10 20.99
C GLY A 133 -75.55 6.24 20.00
N GLN A 134 -75.87 5.20 19.21
CA GLN A 134 -77.05 5.12 18.35
C GLN A 134 -78.11 4.21 18.95
#